data_AF-A0A974I3M0-F1
#
_entry.id   AF-A0A974I3M0-F1
#
_cell.length_a   1.000
_cell.length_b   1.000
_cell.length_c   1.000
_cell.angle_alpha   90.00
_cell.angle_beta   90.00
_cell.angle_gamma   90.00
#
_symmetry.space_group_name_H-M   'P 1'
#
loop_
_entity.id
_entity.type
_entity.pdbx_description
1 polymer ?
#
loop_
_entity_poly.entity_id
_entity_poly.type
_entity_poly.pdbx_seq_one_letter_code
_entity_poly.pdbx_strand_id
1 'polypeptide(L)'
;MTSRTKKRIVLPTRPEPPSIEQILQDVHGALASDPVFICDFSDDSLLSNNATVCEREKQYGQSCNYVDMNNKLKEILIQLKTKSVALKCAGEKLEEDIENLREATM
;
A
#
# COMPACT_ATOMS: atom_id res chain seq x y z
N MET A 1 25.73 -14.21 -74.75
CA MET A 1 25.81 -13.45 -73.48
C MET A 1 24.62 -12.49 -73.41
N THR A 2 23.50 -12.87 -72.79
CA THR A 2 22.35 -11.95 -72.61
C THR A 2 21.92 -11.96 -71.15
N SER A 3 22.34 -10.94 -70.41
CA SER A 3 22.02 -10.74 -68.99
C SER A 3 20.59 -10.22 -68.85
N ARG A 4 19.69 -11.04 -68.27
CA ARG A 4 18.36 -10.55 -67.84
C ARG A 4 18.51 -9.73 -66.56
N THR A 5 18.36 -8.42 -66.67
CA THR A 5 18.31 -7.48 -65.54
C THR A 5 17.05 -7.73 -64.71
N LYS A 6 17.19 -8.27 -63.50
CA LYS A 6 16.06 -8.47 -62.56
C LYS A 6 15.61 -7.10 -62.07
N LYS A 7 14.38 -6.70 -62.43
CA LYS A 7 13.76 -5.47 -61.91
C LYS A 7 13.63 -5.61 -60.38
N ARG A 8 14.33 -4.75 -59.64
CA ARG A 8 14.21 -4.69 -58.18
C ARG A 8 12.79 -4.24 -57.85
N ILE A 9 11.99 -5.14 -57.29
CA ILE A 9 10.67 -4.82 -56.75
C ILE A 9 10.92 -4.00 -55.48
N VAL A 10 10.64 -2.70 -55.53
CA VAL A 10 10.70 -1.82 -54.36
C VAL A 10 9.36 -1.96 -53.64
N LEU A 11 9.38 -2.52 -52.43
CA LEU A 11 8.19 -2.59 -51.59
C LEU A 11 7.78 -1.18 -51.17
N PRO A 12 6.47 -0.89 -51.05
CA PRO A 12 6.02 0.37 -50.47
C PRO A 12 6.55 0.53 -49.05
N THR A 13 6.88 1.77 -48.70
CA THR A 13 7.36 2.12 -47.37
C THR A 13 6.27 1.88 -46.33
N ARG A 14 6.67 1.36 -45.17
CA ARG A 14 5.77 1.20 -44.02
C ARG A 14 5.24 2.58 -43.61
N PRO A 15 3.93 2.73 -43.33
CA PRO A 15 3.39 3.96 -42.76
C PRO A 15 4.01 4.25 -41.40
N GLU A 16 4.05 5.53 -41.04
CA GLU A 16 4.50 5.96 -39.72
C GLU A 16 3.56 5.42 -38.63
N PRO A 17 4.09 5.06 -37.45
CA PRO A 17 3.25 4.68 -36.32
C PRO A 17 2.39 5.88 -35.87
N PRO A 18 1.21 5.63 -35.30
CA PRO A 18 0.34 6.69 -34.82
C PRO A 18 0.99 7.48 -33.67
N SER A 19 0.61 8.74 -33.54
CA SER A 19 1.02 9.58 -32.42
C SER A 19 0.26 9.23 -31.14
N ILE A 20 0.82 9.59 -29.99
CA ILE A 20 0.20 9.38 -28.68
C ILE A 20 -1.17 10.06 -28.62
N GLU A 21 -1.29 11.27 -29.17
CA GLU A 21 -2.52 12.06 -29.18
C GLU A 21 -3.63 11.36 -29.98
N GLN A 22 -3.29 10.68 -31.08
CA GLN A 22 -4.24 9.93 -31.91
C GLN A 22 -4.75 8.70 -31.16
N ILE A 23 -3.85 7.98 -30.50
CA ILE A 23 -4.22 6.82 -29.67
C ILE A 23 -5.16 7.25 -28.54
N LEU A 24 -4.84 8.35 -27.86
CA LEU A 24 -5.69 8.85 -26.79
C LEU A 24 -7.06 9.27 -27.33
N GLN A 25 -7.13 9.95 -28.48
CA GLN A 25 -8.39 10.32 -29.08
C GLN A 25 -9.28 9.11 -29.38
N ASP A 26 -8.70 8.04 -29.95
CA ASP A 26 -9.42 6.80 -30.23
C ASP A 26 -9.94 6.13 -28.95
N VAL A 27 -9.12 6.09 -27.89
CA VAL A 27 -9.52 5.52 -26.59
C VAL A 27 -10.64 6.33 -25.93
N HIS A 28 -10.59 7.66 -25.97
CA HIS A 28 -11.66 8.49 -25.39
C HIS A 28 -12.96 8.42 -26.19
N GLY A 29 -12.88 8.14 -27.49
CA GLY A 29 -14.05 7.98 -28.36
C GLY A 29 -14.69 6.59 -28.29
N ALA A 30 -14.02 5.62 -27.68
CA ALA A 30 -14.50 4.25 -27.59
C ALA A 30 -15.68 4.10 -26.62
N LEU A 31 -16.63 3.24 -26.97
CA LEU A 31 -17.78 2.92 -26.13
C LEU A 31 -17.34 2.13 -24.90
N ALA A 32 -18.07 2.26 -23.79
CA ALA A 32 -17.81 1.45 -22.59
C ALA A 32 -17.95 -0.07 -22.84
N SER A 33 -18.64 -0.46 -23.92
CA SER A 33 -18.77 -1.84 -24.37
C SER A 33 -17.66 -2.29 -25.34
N ASP A 34 -16.64 -1.47 -25.56
CA ASP A 34 -15.54 -1.79 -26.46
C ASP A 34 -14.74 -2.99 -25.90
N PRO A 35 -14.42 -4.00 -26.71
CA PRO A 35 -13.54 -5.10 -26.33
C PRO A 35 -12.21 -4.66 -25.69
N VAL A 36 -11.67 -3.49 -26.02
CA VAL A 36 -10.48 -2.94 -25.35
C VAL A 36 -10.70 -2.74 -23.84
N PHE A 37 -11.94 -2.49 -23.40
CA PHE A 37 -12.29 -2.31 -21.99
C PHE A 37 -12.95 -3.54 -21.36
N ILE A 38 -13.51 -4.44 -22.17
CA ILE A 38 -14.15 -5.68 -21.68
C ILE A 38 -13.16 -6.84 -21.64
N CYS A 39 -12.19 -6.88 -22.57
CA CYS A 39 -11.26 -7.99 -22.68
C CYS A 39 -10.31 -7.96 -21.48
N ASP A 40 -10.44 -8.96 -20.61
CA ASP A 40 -9.40 -9.29 -19.65
C ASP A 40 -8.16 -9.70 -20.46
N PHE A 41 -7.24 -8.76 -20.68
CA PHE A 41 -5.89 -9.04 -21.15
C PHE A 41 -5.13 -9.80 -20.05
N SER A 42 -5.58 -11.01 -19.75
CA SER A 42 -4.87 -12.02 -18.98
C SER A 42 -3.76 -12.59 -19.86
N ASP A 43 -2.85 -11.71 -20.26
CA ASP A 43 -1.55 -12.13 -20.72
C ASP A 43 -0.81 -12.62 -19.47
N ASP A 44 -0.54 -13.92 -19.38
CA ASP A 44 0.01 -14.59 -18.18
C ASP A 44 1.31 -13.93 -17.66
N SER A 45 2.00 -13.14 -18.49
CA SER A 45 3.15 -12.32 -18.10
C SER A 45 2.81 -11.10 -17.21
N LEU A 46 1.63 -10.50 -17.32
CA LEU A 46 1.20 -9.37 -16.48
C LEU A 46 0.62 -9.85 -15.13
N LEU A 47 0.02 -11.04 -15.09
CA LEU A 47 -0.50 -11.64 -13.85
C LEU A 47 0.60 -11.93 -12.83
N SER A 48 1.79 -12.35 -13.28
CA SER A 48 2.97 -12.55 -12.42
C SER A 48 3.38 -11.26 -11.69
N ASN A 49 3.40 -10.12 -12.42
CA ASN A 49 3.71 -8.83 -11.82
C ASN A 49 2.60 -8.36 -10.87
N ASN A 50 1.33 -8.52 -11.25
CA ASN A 50 0.19 -8.12 -10.41
C ASN A 50 0.07 -8.95 -9.12
N ALA A 51 0.40 -10.25 -9.17
CA ALA A 51 0.45 -11.10 -7.98
C ALA A 51 1.53 -10.63 -6.99
N THR A 52 2.73 -10.27 -7.49
CA THR A 52 3.80 -9.74 -6.63
C THR A 52 3.47 -8.35 -6.07
N VAL A 53 2.77 -7.49 -6.83
CA VAL A 53 2.28 -6.19 -6.34
C VAL A 53 1.23 -6.40 -5.24
N CYS A 54 0.29 -7.32 -5.43
CA CYS A 54 -0.73 -7.66 -4.42
C CYS A 54 -0.11 -8.21 -3.12
N GLU A 55 0.92 -9.07 -3.24
CA GLU A 55 1.65 -9.57 -2.07
C GLU A 55 2.42 -8.45 -1.35
N ARG A 56 3.07 -7.54 -2.10
CA ARG A 56 3.77 -6.38 -1.54
C ARG A 56 2.82 -5.43 -0.82
N GLU A 57 1.64 -5.17 -1.39
CA GLU A 57 0.59 -4.36 -0.76
C GLU A 57 0.07 -4.99 0.54
N LYS A 58 -0.12 -6.32 0.55
CA LYS A 58 -0.49 -7.07 1.76
C LYS A 58 0.59 -6.94 2.84
N GLN A 59 1.85 -7.11 2.49
CA GLN A 59 2.98 -6.95 3.43
C GLN A 59 3.09 -5.51 3.93
N TYR A 60 2.86 -4.52 3.06
CA TYR A 60 2.82 -3.11 3.45
C TYR A 60 1.70 -2.85 4.47
N GLY A 61 0.49 -3.34 4.20
CA GLY A 61 -0.64 -3.22 5.13
C GLY A 61 -0.36 -3.90 6.49
N GLN A 62 0.29 -5.08 6.48
CA GLN A 62 0.72 -5.76 7.71
C GLN A 62 1.74 -4.93 8.50
N SER A 63 2.73 -4.34 7.81
CA SER A 63 3.74 -3.48 8.43
C SER A 63 3.11 -2.24 9.06
N CYS A 64 2.21 -1.56 8.35
CA CYS A 64 1.48 -0.42 8.88
C CYS A 64 0.66 -0.77 10.13
N ASN A 65 -0.06 -1.91 10.11
CA ASN A 65 -0.84 -2.36 11.26
C ASN A 65 0.07 -2.70 12.46
N TYR A 66 1.21 -3.35 12.22
CA TYR A 66 2.19 -3.63 13.27
C TYR A 66 2.69 -2.33 13.94
N VAL A 67 3.03 -1.31 13.15
CA VAL A 67 3.49 -0.02 13.67
C VAL A 67 2.38 0.67 14.48
N ASP A 68 1.14 0.68 13.99
CA ASP A 68 -0.01 1.25 14.72
C ASP A 68 -0.23 0.55 16.08
N MET A 69 -0.23 -0.78 16.10
CA MET A 69 -0.36 -1.55 17.35
C MET A 69 0.82 -1.30 18.31
N ASN A 70 2.04 -1.18 17.79
CA ASN A 70 3.21 -0.87 18.61
C ASN A 70 3.09 0.52 19.26
N ASN A 71 2.61 1.51 18.52
CA ASN A 71 2.38 2.86 19.05
C ASN A 71 1.31 2.84 20.15
N LYS A 72 0.18 2.16 19.93
CA LYS A 72 -0.87 1.97 20.94
C LYS A 72 -0.34 1.30 22.21
N LEU A 73 0.49 0.26 22.07
CA LEU A 73 1.12 -0.41 23.21
C LEU A 73 2.02 0.53 24.02
N LYS A 74 2.80 1.37 23.34
CA LYS A 74 3.65 2.38 24.02
C LYS A 74 2.81 3.39 24.80
N GLU A 75 1.72 3.88 24.22
CA GLU A 75 0.80 4.79 24.90
C GLU A 75 0.20 4.16 26.15
N ILE A 76 -0.31 2.92 26.05
CA ILE A 76 -0.86 2.18 27.18
C ILE A 76 0.19 1.96 28.26
N LEU A 77 1.45 1.65 27.89
CA LEU A 77 2.53 1.47 28.85
C LEU A 77 2.81 2.75 29.64
N ILE A 78 2.84 3.91 28.96
CA ILE A 78 3.01 5.22 29.61
C ILE A 78 1.84 5.48 30.58
N GLN A 79 0.59 5.24 30.15
CA GLN A 79 -0.58 5.39 31.01
C GLN A 79 -0.56 4.43 32.21
N LEU A 80 -0.11 3.19 32.02
CA LEU A 80 0.02 2.23 33.11
C LEU A 80 1.07 2.68 34.13
N LYS A 81 2.21 3.17 33.65
CA LYS A 81 3.29 3.67 34.51
C LYS A 81 2.82 4.87 35.35
N THR A 82 2.11 5.81 34.75
CA THR A 82 1.56 6.97 35.48
C THR A 82 0.54 6.56 36.53
N LYS A 83 -0.38 5.65 36.21
CA LYS A 83 -1.34 5.10 37.17
C LYS A 83 -0.67 4.32 38.29
N SER A 84 0.37 3.54 37.99
CA SER A 84 1.15 2.80 38.98
C SER A 84 1.82 3.72 40.00
N VAL A 85 2.43 4.83 39.53
CA VAL A 85 3.01 5.85 40.42
C VAL A 85 1.93 6.51 41.27
N ALA A 86 0.80 6.91 40.66
CA ALA A 86 -0.29 7.55 41.39
C ALA A 86 -0.86 6.64 42.50
N LEU A 87 -1.05 5.36 42.21
CA LEU A 87 -1.49 4.36 43.19
C LEU A 87 -0.49 4.19 44.32
N LYS A 88 0.81 4.18 44.01
CA LYS A 88 1.86 4.08 45.03
C LYS A 88 1.82 5.28 45.98
N CYS A 89 1.75 6.50 45.45
CA CYS A 89 1.64 7.71 46.27
C CYS A 89 0.36 7.73 47.12
N ALA A 90 -0.77 7.28 46.55
CA ALA A 90 -2.02 7.16 47.30
C ALA A 90 -1.91 6.14 48.44
N GLY A 91 -1.20 5.02 48.21
CA GLY A 91 -0.92 4.01 49.24
C GLY A 91 -0.02 4.55 50.35
N GLU A 92 1.07 5.24 50.01
CA GLU A 92 1.96 5.87 50.99
C GLU A 92 1.21 6.87 51.88
N LYS A 93 0.35 7.71 51.28
CA LYS A 93 -0.49 8.65 52.02
C LYS A 93 -1.50 7.94 52.95
N LEU A 94 -2.10 6.85 52.49
CA LEU A 94 -3.03 6.08 53.31
C LEU A 94 -2.33 5.46 54.52
N GLU A 95 -1.11 4.95 54.34
CA GLU A 95 -0.29 4.42 55.45
C GLU A 95 0.01 5.50 56.48
N GLU A 96 0.38 6.71 56.04
CA GLU A 96 0.60 7.87 56.90
C GLU A 96 -0.68 8.25 57.67
N ASP A 97 -1.83 8.32 56.99
CA ASP A 97 -3.12 8.62 57.60
C ASP A 97 -3.50 7.56 58.67
N ILE A 98 -3.19 6.28 58.42
CA ILE A 98 -3.42 5.18 59.38
C ILE A 98 -2.53 5.33 60.61
N GLU A 99 -1.24 5.64 60.45
CA GLU A 99 -0.32 5.81 61.57
C GLU A 99 -0.73 7.01 62.43
N ASN A 100 -1.08 8.14 61.80
CA ASN A 100 -1.61 9.32 62.49
C ASN A 100 -2.87 8.99 63.31
N LEU A 101 -3.80 8.19 62.75
CA LEU A 101 -5.00 7.74 63.47
C LEU A 101 -4.66 6.82 64.65
N ARG A 102 -3.65 5.96 64.51
CA ARG A 102 -3.18 5.09 65.60
C ARG A 102 -2.61 5.91 66.75
N GLU A 103 -1.75 6.89 66.45
CA GLU A 103 -1.19 7.80 67.45
C GLU A 103 -2.28 8.62 68.15
N ALA A 104 -3.30 9.08 67.43
CA ALA A 104 -4.41 9.85 68.00
C ALA A 104 -5.39 9.03 68.86
N THR A 105 -5.37 7.70 68.72
CA THR A 105 -6.26 6.79 69.47
C THR A 105 -5.57 6.16 70.69
N MET A 106 -4.24 6.31 70.82
CA MET A 106 -3.47 5.99 72.03
C MET A 106 -3.50 7.13 73.05
#